data_AF-A0A9W9W6P9-F1
#
_entry.id   AF-A0A9W9W6P9-F1
#
_cell.length_a   1.000
_cell.length_b   1.000
_cell.length_c   1.000
_cell.angle_alpha   90.00
_cell.angle_beta   90.00
_cell.angle_gamma   90.00
#
_symmetry.space_group_name_H-M   'P 1'
#
loop_
_entity.id
_entity.type
_entity.pdbx_description
1 polymer ?
#
loop_
_entity_poly.entity_id
_entity_poly.type
_entity_poly.pdbx_seq_one_letter_code
_entity_poly.pdbx_strand_id
1 'polypeptide(L)'
;MVIEHIRTGHIMGTAQHLFIAIYRVSGLAQVLASGNPEEVTAAISELRSLDEELASKHTKPDLSHNMKIEDLNDAVTSELYRLACRIHIKQLLASPAPDEESATFYLVEDFINQLRLLPSHSPSHSILSWPLVVTGFSATTSRQQRIIVAKLSQIHEEWQSDIFSKGAAYLQEKWRSDKHLNHSSSNCHPDISRSQQAPDEIGTIWKKCPVILA
;
A
#
# COMPACT_ATOMS: atom_id res chain seq x y z
N MET A 1 -13.35 -25.12 8.06
CA MET A 1 -11.99 -25.45 7.53
C MET A 1 -10.98 -24.31 7.71
N VAL A 2 -11.41 -23.05 7.89
CA VAL A 2 -10.53 -21.90 8.17
C VAL A 2 -9.84 -21.98 9.55
N ILE A 3 -10.52 -22.52 10.56
CA ILE A 3 -10.01 -22.57 11.95
C ILE A 3 -8.77 -23.47 12.09
N GLU A 4 -8.62 -24.53 11.30
CA GLU A 4 -7.41 -25.37 11.36
C GLU A 4 -6.17 -24.67 10.78
N HIS A 5 -6.33 -23.86 9.73
CA HIS A 5 -5.23 -23.04 9.18
C HIS A 5 -4.80 -21.93 10.14
N ILE A 6 -5.73 -21.40 10.95
CA ILE A 6 -5.41 -20.43 12.01
C ILE A 6 -4.63 -21.12 13.15
N ARG A 7 -4.98 -22.38 13.47
CA ARG A 7 -4.42 -23.13 14.59
C ARG A 7 -2.95 -23.51 14.45
N THR A 8 -2.42 -23.57 13.23
CA THR A 8 -1.03 -23.93 12.95
C THR A 8 -0.07 -22.74 12.90
N GLY A 9 -0.55 -21.50 13.12
CA GLY A 9 0.30 -20.30 13.03
C GLY A 9 0.88 -20.04 11.63
N HIS A 10 0.35 -20.72 10.61
CA HIS A 10 0.85 -20.69 9.23
C HIS A 10 0.19 -19.62 8.35
N ILE A 11 -0.69 -18.76 8.88
CA ILE A 11 -1.35 -17.69 8.09
C ILE A 11 -0.32 -16.81 7.35
N MET A 12 0.92 -16.73 7.85
CA MET A 12 1.98 -15.88 7.29
C MET A 12 3.26 -16.62 6.90
N GLY A 13 3.34 -17.94 7.06
CA GLY A 13 4.50 -18.75 6.68
C GLY A 13 5.87 -18.08 6.95
N THR A 14 6.68 -17.92 5.89
CA THR A 14 8.02 -17.30 5.88
C THR A 14 8.02 -15.76 5.87
N ALA A 15 6.86 -15.14 5.90
CA ALA A 15 6.65 -13.70 5.72
C ALA A 15 6.74 -12.86 7.01
N GLN A 16 7.13 -13.46 8.14
CA GLN A 16 7.18 -12.78 9.47
C GLN A 16 7.97 -11.47 9.46
N HIS A 17 9.04 -11.42 8.66
CA HIS A 17 9.87 -10.23 8.49
C HIS A 17 9.09 -9.02 7.93
N LEU A 18 8.00 -9.25 7.19
CA LEU A 18 7.14 -8.19 6.65
C LEU A 18 6.29 -7.53 7.74
N PHE A 19 5.89 -8.26 8.79
CA PHE A 19 5.17 -7.67 9.92
C PHE A 19 6.07 -6.73 10.71
N ILE A 20 7.33 -7.11 10.90
CA ILE A 20 8.34 -6.25 11.48
C ILE A 20 8.53 -5.02 10.60
N ALA A 21 8.58 -5.18 9.27
CA ALA A 21 8.67 -4.05 8.35
C ALA A 21 7.45 -3.11 8.47
N ILE A 22 6.22 -3.62 8.44
CA ILE A 22 4.99 -2.82 8.60
C ILE A 22 5.00 -2.07 9.93
N TYR A 23 5.36 -2.74 11.02
CA TYR A 23 5.46 -2.13 12.34
C TYR A 23 6.49 -0.99 12.37
N ARG A 24 7.69 -1.23 11.83
CA ARG A 24 8.76 -0.23 11.74
C ARG A 24 8.34 0.97 10.90
N VAL A 25 7.77 0.74 9.71
CA VAL A 25 7.27 1.83 8.85
C VAL A 25 6.20 2.64 9.58
N SER A 26 5.28 1.98 10.29
CA SER A 26 4.22 2.66 11.05
C SER A 26 4.78 3.52 12.18
N GLY A 27 5.77 3.02 12.92
CA GLY A 27 6.46 3.80 13.97
C GLY A 27 7.22 5.00 13.40
N LEU A 28 7.94 4.80 12.30
CA LEU A 28 8.66 5.87 11.60
C LEU A 28 7.70 6.93 11.06
N ALA A 29 6.54 6.54 10.53
CA ALA A 29 5.50 7.48 10.09
C ALA A 29 5.01 8.37 11.24
N GLN A 30 4.89 7.84 12.46
CA GLN A 30 4.54 8.63 13.64
C GLN A 30 5.64 9.63 14.02
N VAL A 31 6.91 9.23 13.92
CA VAL A 31 8.06 10.11 14.15
C VAL A 31 8.09 11.24 13.10
N LEU A 32 7.83 10.93 11.84
CA LEU A 32 7.70 11.98 10.81
C LEU A 32 6.59 12.98 11.13
N ALA A 33 5.50 12.52 11.76
CA ALA A 33 4.39 13.36 12.14
C ALA A 33 4.59 14.15 13.45
N SER A 34 5.61 13.80 14.27
CA SER A 34 5.88 14.45 15.56
C SER A 34 6.57 15.81 15.42
N GLY A 35 7.32 16.00 14.33
CA GLY A 35 7.93 17.27 13.95
C GLY A 35 9.29 17.58 14.61
N ASN A 36 9.90 16.66 15.35
CA ASN A 36 11.27 16.83 15.86
C ASN A 36 12.30 16.71 14.70
N PRO A 37 13.03 17.77 14.31
CA PRO A 37 13.87 17.76 13.10
C PRO A 37 14.99 16.71 13.09
N GLU A 38 15.61 16.45 14.24
CA GLU A 38 16.70 15.47 14.36
C GLU A 38 16.17 14.04 14.22
N GLU A 39 15.07 13.74 14.90
CA GLU A 39 14.38 12.44 14.80
C GLU A 39 13.78 12.22 13.42
N VAL A 40 13.23 13.25 12.78
CA VAL A 40 12.71 13.20 11.41
C VAL A 40 13.82 12.85 10.43
N THR A 41 15.00 13.46 10.56
CA THR A 41 16.13 13.16 9.68
C THR A 41 16.60 11.72 9.84
N ALA A 42 16.71 11.24 11.09
CA ALA A 42 17.04 9.84 11.37
C ALA A 42 15.97 8.88 10.80
N ALA A 43 14.69 9.21 10.98
CA ALA A 43 13.58 8.41 10.49
C ALA A 43 13.55 8.31 8.96
N ILE A 44 13.83 9.41 8.25
CA ILE A 44 13.98 9.41 6.79
C ILE A 44 15.11 8.47 6.35
N SER A 45 16.25 8.52 7.03
CA SER A 45 17.38 7.63 6.71
C SER A 45 17.03 6.16 6.94
N GLU A 46 16.34 5.85 8.04
CA GLU A 46 15.89 4.49 8.36
C GLU A 46 14.86 3.98 7.34
N LEU A 47 13.91 4.82 6.93
CA LEU A 47 12.92 4.50 5.89
C LEU A 47 13.59 4.16 4.55
N ARG A 48 14.62 4.91 4.14
CA ARG A 48 15.38 4.60 2.92
C ARG A 48 16.11 3.27 3.02
N SER A 49 16.78 3.02 4.14
CA SER A 49 17.47 1.74 4.38
C SER A 49 16.49 0.55 4.36
N LEU A 50 15.29 0.74 4.92
CA LEU A 50 14.25 -0.28 4.91
C LEU A 50 13.67 -0.51 3.50
N ASP A 51 13.51 0.53 2.67
CA ASP A 51 13.10 0.36 1.26
C ASP A 51 14.15 -0.44 0.47
N GLU A 52 15.43 -0.16 0.67
CA GLU A 52 16.54 -0.91 0.05
C GLU A 52 16.55 -2.37 0.49
N GLU A 53 16.38 -2.63 1.78
CA GLU A 53 16.26 -4.00 2.32
C GLU A 53 15.08 -4.75 1.67
N LEU A 54 13.92 -4.11 1.61
CA LEU A 54 12.72 -4.68 0.97
C LEU A 54 12.92 -4.87 -0.54
N ALA A 55 13.65 -3.98 -1.22
CA ALA A 55 13.97 -4.11 -2.63
C ALA A 55 14.86 -5.34 -2.90
N SER A 56 15.86 -5.57 -2.05
CA SER A 56 16.80 -6.70 -2.17
C SER A 56 16.16 -8.07 -1.96
N LYS A 57 15.07 -8.13 -1.18
CA LYS A 57 14.34 -9.36 -0.83
C LYS A 57 13.32 -9.79 -1.89
N HIS A 58 13.28 -9.12 -3.05
CA HIS A 58 12.37 -9.50 -4.13
C HIS A 58 12.62 -10.94 -4.54
N THR A 59 11.65 -11.80 -4.22
CA THR A 59 11.70 -13.20 -4.60
C THR A 59 10.68 -13.35 -5.72
N LYS A 60 11.16 -13.52 -6.96
CA LYS A 60 10.25 -13.91 -8.04
C LYS A 60 9.74 -15.31 -7.68
N PRO A 61 8.41 -15.52 -7.60
CA PRO A 61 7.89 -16.87 -7.39
C PRO A 61 8.41 -17.74 -8.53
N ASP A 62 9.21 -18.76 -8.20
CA ASP A 62 9.65 -19.76 -9.16
C ASP A 62 8.43 -20.64 -9.48
N LEU A 63 7.76 -20.30 -10.57
CA LEU A 63 6.60 -21.03 -11.11
C LEU A 63 6.96 -22.42 -11.66
N SER A 64 8.08 -23.01 -11.21
CA SER A 64 8.43 -24.39 -11.52
C SER A 64 7.23 -25.31 -11.24
N HIS A 65 7.01 -26.27 -12.13
CA HIS A 65 5.75 -27.01 -12.30
C HIS A 65 5.33 -27.89 -11.10
N ASN A 66 6.05 -27.85 -9.98
CA ASN A 66 5.88 -28.68 -8.79
C ASN A 66 5.64 -27.89 -7.49
N MET A 67 5.46 -26.57 -7.55
CA MET A 67 5.16 -25.78 -6.34
C MET A 67 3.75 -26.10 -5.82
N LYS A 68 3.63 -26.37 -4.51
CA LYS A 68 2.31 -26.58 -3.89
C LYS A 68 1.52 -25.28 -3.92
N ILE A 69 0.20 -25.38 -4.01
CA ILE A 69 -0.70 -24.21 -4.08
C ILE A 69 -0.54 -23.34 -2.82
N GLU A 70 -0.30 -23.96 -1.66
CA GLU A 70 -0.04 -23.29 -0.40
C GLU A 70 1.24 -22.45 -0.46
N ASP A 71 2.34 -23.02 -0.97
CA ASP A 71 3.62 -22.32 -1.10
C ASP A 71 3.49 -21.12 -2.07
N LEU A 72 2.72 -21.27 -3.15
CA LEU A 72 2.45 -20.18 -4.10
C LEU A 72 1.63 -19.07 -3.45
N ASN A 73 0.60 -19.41 -2.68
CA ASN A 73 -0.22 -18.44 -1.95
C ASN A 73 0.65 -17.63 -0.98
N ASP A 74 1.53 -18.30 -0.22
CA ASP A 74 2.43 -17.65 0.72
C ASP A 74 3.43 -16.74 0.01
N ALA A 75 4.02 -17.19 -1.10
CA ALA A 75 4.96 -16.40 -1.89
C ALA A 75 4.31 -15.14 -2.49
N VAL A 76 3.14 -15.28 -3.12
CA VAL A 76 2.40 -14.15 -3.69
C VAL A 76 1.95 -13.19 -2.60
N THR A 77 1.43 -13.70 -1.48
CA THR A 77 1.00 -12.86 -0.35
C THR A 77 2.17 -12.07 0.23
N SER A 78 3.31 -12.73 0.44
CA SER A 78 4.54 -12.08 0.91
C SER A 78 4.97 -10.96 -0.04
N GLU A 79 4.94 -11.21 -1.34
CA GLU A 79 5.32 -10.22 -2.35
C GLU A 79 4.34 -9.03 -2.38
N LEU A 80 3.03 -9.26 -2.23
CA LEU A 80 2.04 -8.19 -2.14
C LEU A 80 2.30 -7.28 -0.93
N TYR A 81 2.58 -7.85 0.24
CA TYR A 81 2.91 -7.06 1.42
C TYR A 81 4.24 -6.32 1.29
N ARG A 82 5.27 -6.96 0.71
CA ARG A 82 6.55 -6.30 0.43
C ARG A 82 6.36 -5.08 -0.47
N LEU A 83 5.61 -5.23 -1.56
CA LEU A 83 5.30 -4.14 -2.49
C LEU A 83 4.50 -3.03 -1.81
N ALA A 84 3.47 -3.37 -1.04
CA ALA A 84 2.68 -2.39 -0.29
C ALA A 84 3.53 -1.59 0.72
N CYS A 85 4.45 -2.25 1.44
CA CYS A 85 5.39 -1.56 2.33
C CYS A 85 6.25 -0.56 1.57
N ARG A 86 6.83 -0.95 0.44
CA ARG A 86 7.67 -0.05 -0.37
C ARG A 86 6.87 1.13 -0.91
N ILE A 87 5.66 0.88 -1.41
CA ILE A 87 4.72 1.93 -1.83
C ILE A 87 4.47 2.91 -0.68
N HIS A 88 4.18 2.39 0.52
CA HIS A 88 3.93 3.24 1.68
C HIS A 88 5.16 4.06 2.08
N ILE A 89 6.35 3.46 2.08
CA ILE A 89 7.62 4.17 2.35
C ILE A 89 7.82 5.30 1.34
N LYS A 90 7.63 5.04 0.04
CA LYS A 90 7.76 6.06 -1.01
C LYS A 90 6.80 7.23 -0.81
N GLN A 91 5.60 6.96 -0.32
CA GLN A 91 4.64 8.01 0.03
C GLN A 91 5.03 8.82 1.26
N LEU A 92 5.61 8.17 2.27
CA LEU A 92 6.11 8.86 3.46
C LEU A 92 7.33 9.73 3.15
N LEU A 93 8.16 9.28 2.20
CA LEU A 93 9.34 10.00 1.74
C LEU A 93 9.03 11.07 0.67
N ALA A 94 7.75 11.25 0.31
CA ALA A 94 7.33 11.98 -0.87
C ALA A 94 8.04 13.35 -1.01
N SER A 95 8.99 13.36 -1.94
CA SER A 95 9.41 14.55 -2.66
C SER A 95 8.65 14.54 -3.98
N PRO A 96 8.01 15.65 -4.39
CA PRO A 96 7.24 15.74 -5.64
C PRO A 96 8.15 15.75 -6.90
N ALA A 97 9.25 15.02 -6.86
CA ALA A 97 10.12 14.83 -8.01
C ALA A 97 9.47 13.85 -9.00
N PRO A 98 9.50 14.14 -10.31
CA PRO A 98 8.87 13.30 -11.35
C PRO A 98 9.40 11.86 -11.38
N ASP A 99 10.65 11.66 -10.94
CA ASP A 99 11.29 10.33 -10.89
C ASP A 99 10.67 9.43 -9.82
N GLU A 100 10.27 9.98 -8.67
CA GLU A 100 9.66 9.22 -7.57
C GLU A 100 8.17 8.89 -7.84
N GLU A 101 7.47 9.76 -8.58
CA GLU A 101 6.12 9.47 -9.07
C GLU A 101 6.14 8.29 -10.05
N SER A 102 7.15 8.25 -10.92
CA SER A 102 7.38 7.14 -11.84
C SER A 102 7.70 5.83 -11.10
N ALA A 103 8.55 5.88 -10.07
CA ALA A 103 8.89 4.70 -9.27
C ALA A 103 7.66 4.11 -8.55
N THR A 104 6.83 4.97 -7.96
CA THR A 104 5.60 4.54 -7.28
C THR A 104 4.60 3.92 -8.26
N PHE A 105 4.47 4.49 -9.46
CA PHE A 105 3.63 3.93 -10.52
C PHE A 105 4.03 2.48 -10.88
N TYR A 106 5.32 2.20 -11.07
CA TYR A 106 5.78 0.84 -11.38
C TYR A 106 5.54 -0.14 -10.24
N LEU A 107 5.72 0.28 -8.99
CA LEU A 107 5.41 -0.56 -7.82
C LEU A 107 3.92 -0.94 -7.77
N VAL A 108 3.02 -0.02 -8.11
CA VAL A 108 1.58 -0.28 -8.19
C VAL A 108 1.24 -1.26 -9.32
N GLU A 109 1.88 -1.13 -10.49
CA GLU A 109 1.69 -2.09 -11.58
C GLU A 109 2.20 -3.49 -11.21
N ASP A 110 3.38 -3.58 -10.57
CA ASP A 110 3.92 -4.84 -10.09
C ASP A 110 2.99 -5.49 -9.06
N PHE A 111 2.44 -4.70 -8.14
CA PHE A 111 1.45 -5.19 -7.17
C PHE A 111 0.23 -5.78 -7.87
N ILE A 112 -0.32 -5.10 -8.87
CA ILE A 112 -1.47 -5.58 -9.65
C ILE A 112 -1.13 -6.87 -10.40
N ASN A 113 0.08 -6.98 -10.95
CA ASN A 113 0.52 -8.19 -11.64
C ASN A 113 0.61 -9.38 -10.68
N GLN A 114 1.16 -9.18 -9.48
CA GLN A 114 1.20 -10.21 -8.44
C GLN A 114 -0.20 -10.59 -7.95
N LEU A 115 -1.09 -9.61 -7.79
CA LEU A 115 -2.45 -9.84 -7.32
C LEU A 115 -3.26 -10.78 -8.23
N ARG A 116 -2.95 -10.79 -9.53
CA ARG A 116 -3.57 -11.68 -10.52
C ARG A 116 -3.11 -13.14 -10.41
N LEU A 117 -1.95 -13.39 -9.80
CA LEU A 117 -1.42 -14.73 -9.58
C LEU A 117 -2.12 -15.44 -8.42
N LEU A 118 -2.81 -14.69 -7.56
CA LEU A 118 -3.50 -15.26 -6.41
C LEU A 118 -4.82 -15.95 -6.85
N PRO A 119 -5.00 -17.24 -6.53
CA PRO A 119 -6.22 -17.98 -6.86
C PRO A 119 -7.49 -17.33 -6.29
N SER A 120 -8.61 -17.43 -7.01
CA SER A 120 -9.89 -16.78 -6.64
C SER A 120 -10.47 -17.18 -5.28
N HIS A 121 -10.09 -18.34 -4.74
CA HIS A 121 -10.54 -18.86 -3.44
C HIS A 121 -9.40 -19.00 -2.43
N SER A 122 -8.32 -18.22 -2.61
CA SER A 122 -7.17 -18.28 -1.73
C SER A 122 -7.55 -17.80 -0.32
N PRO A 123 -7.20 -18.54 0.76
CA PRO A 123 -7.42 -18.09 2.13
C PRO A 123 -6.69 -16.77 2.43
N SER A 124 -5.61 -16.46 1.70
CA SER A 124 -4.86 -15.22 1.83
C SER A 124 -5.69 -13.97 1.56
N HIS A 125 -6.79 -14.07 0.81
CA HIS A 125 -7.70 -12.94 0.57
C HIS A 125 -8.17 -12.26 1.87
N SER A 126 -8.36 -13.05 2.94
CA SER A 126 -8.83 -12.56 4.24
C SER A 126 -7.92 -11.52 4.91
N ILE A 127 -6.63 -11.45 4.53
CA ILE A 127 -5.66 -10.54 5.13
C ILE A 127 -5.22 -9.40 4.18
N LEU A 128 -5.67 -9.37 2.93
CA LEU A 128 -5.19 -8.40 1.94
C LEU A 128 -5.78 -6.99 2.04
N SER A 129 -6.54 -6.69 3.09
CA SER A 129 -7.21 -5.38 3.23
C SER A 129 -6.21 -4.23 3.22
N TRP A 130 -5.22 -4.28 4.11
CA TRP A 130 -4.16 -3.27 4.23
C TRP A 130 -3.36 -3.07 2.93
N PRO A 131 -2.76 -4.12 2.31
CA PRO A 131 -1.96 -3.92 1.10
C PRO A 131 -2.78 -3.40 -0.09
N LEU A 132 -4.06 -3.77 -0.19
CA LEU A 132 -4.97 -3.23 -1.21
C LEU A 132 -5.28 -1.74 -0.98
N VAL A 133 -5.55 -1.33 0.26
CA VAL A 133 -5.83 0.08 0.58
C VAL A 133 -4.59 0.95 0.36
N VAL A 134 -3.42 0.54 0.83
CA VAL A 134 -2.16 1.27 0.64
C VAL A 134 -1.86 1.45 -0.85
N THR A 135 -1.91 0.37 -1.63
CA THR A 135 -1.67 0.42 -3.07
C THR A 135 -2.71 1.28 -3.78
N GLY A 136 -3.98 1.18 -3.38
CA GLY A 136 -5.08 1.97 -3.95
C GLY A 136 -4.91 3.46 -3.69
N PHE A 137 -4.41 3.84 -2.53
CA PHE A 137 -4.15 5.24 -2.22
C PHE A 137 -3.12 5.86 -3.20
N SER A 138 -2.16 5.06 -3.64
CA SER A 138 -1.10 5.38 -4.61
C SER A 138 -1.50 5.22 -6.08
N ALA A 139 -2.68 4.67 -6.37
CA ALA A 139 -3.11 4.39 -7.73
C ALA A 139 -3.46 5.68 -8.49
N THR A 140 -2.65 6.01 -9.49
CA THR A 140 -2.80 7.25 -10.28
C THR A 140 -3.70 7.07 -11.50
N THR A 141 -3.82 5.85 -12.03
CA THR A 141 -4.64 5.60 -13.24
C THR A 141 -6.00 4.99 -12.93
N SER A 142 -7.00 5.32 -13.74
CA SER A 142 -8.34 4.72 -13.62
C SER A 142 -8.33 3.20 -13.76
N ARG A 143 -7.36 2.63 -14.49
CA ARG A 143 -7.19 1.17 -14.61
C ARG A 143 -6.79 0.56 -13.27
N GLN A 144 -5.76 1.08 -12.62
CA GLN A 144 -5.28 0.61 -11.32
C GLN A 144 -6.40 0.70 -10.27
N GLN A 145 -7.06 1.86 -10.21
CA GLN A 145 -8.17 2.14 -9.30
C GLN A 145 -9.31 1.11 -9.43
N ARG A 146 -9.74 0.82 -10.68
CA ARG A 146 -10.80 -0.16 -10.94
C ARG A 146 -10.40 -1.58 -10.51
N ILE A 147 -9.18 -2.00 -10.80
CA ILE A 147 -8.69 -3.34 -10.44
C ILE A 147 -8.72 -3.52 -8.92
N ILE A 148 -8.22 -2.53 -8.17
CA ILE A 148 -8.13 -2.59 -6.71
C ILE A 148 -9.52 -2.62 -6.08
N VAL A 149 -10.44 -1.73 -6.50
CA VAL A 149 -11.83 -1.73 -6.00
C VAL A 149 -12.57 -3.02 -6.36
N ALA A 150 -12.39 -3.52 -7.58
CA ALA A 150 -13.01 -4.78 -7.99
C ALA A 150 -12.52 -5.93 -7.12
N LYS A 151 -11.21 -5.97 -6.80
CA LYS A 151 -10.67 -7.00 -5.90
C LYS A 151 -11.21 -6.86 -4.48
N LEU A 152 -11.25 -5.65 -3.92
CA LEU A 152 -11.84 -5.41 -2.59
C LEU A 152 -13.31 -5.85 -2.53
N SER A 153 -14.08 -5.56 -3.57
CA SER A 153 -15.50 -5.95 -3.66
C SER A 153 -15.66 -7.47 -3.76
N GLN A 154 -14.86 -8.13 -4.61
CA GLN A 154 -14.84 -9.58 -4.74
C GLN A 154 -14.52 -10.28 -3.40
N ILE A 155 -13.50 -9.79 -2.68
CA ILE A 155 -13.13 -10.36 -1.38
C ILE A 155 -14.24 -10.12 -0.34
N HIS A 156 -14.89 -8.96 -0.36
CA HIS A 156 -16.03 -8.69 0.52
C HIS A 156 -17.19 -9.66 0.25
N GLU A 157 -17.52 -9.94 -1.01
CA GLU A 157 -18.57 -10.89 -1.37
C GLU A 157 -18.28 -12.31 -0.84
N GLU A 158 -17.01 -12.74 -0.89
CA GLU A 158 -16.59 -14.07 -0.43
C GLU A 158 -16.49 -14.16 1.11
N TRP A 159 -15.90 -13.16 1.77
CA TRP A 159 -15.56 -13.21 3.20
C TRP A 159 -16.54 -12.45 4.10
N GLN A 160 -17.44 -11.66 3.52
CA GLN A 160 -18.45 -10.84 4.21
C GLN A 160 -17.86 -9.91 5.29
N SER A 161 -16.59 -9.54 5.17
CA SER A 161 -15.93 -8.64 6.12
C SER A 161 -16.07 -7.18 5.66
N ASP A 162 -16.62 -6.34 6.54
CA ASP A 162 -16.82 -4.91 6.32
C ASP A 162 -15.53 -4.13 6.08
N ILE A 163 -14.39 -4.69 6.47
CA ILE A 163 -13.09 -4.04 6.31
C ILE A 163 -12.79 -3.75 4.83
N PHE A 164 -13.20 -4.66 3.94
CA PHE A 164 -12.96 -4.56 2.51
C PHE A 164 -13.93 -3.58 1.83
N SER A 165 -15.21 -3.61 2.22
CA SER A 165 -16.21 -2.67 1.69
C SER A 165 -15.93 -1.24 2.15
N LYS A 166 -15.55 -1.05 3.42
CA LYS A 166 -15.11 0.25 3.95
C LYS A 166 -13.83 0.74 3.27
N GLY A 167 -12.86 -0.15 3.06
CA GLY A 167 -11.63 0.17 2.31
C GLY A 167 -11.91 0.63 0.87
N ALA A 168 -12.81 -0.06 0.17
CA ALA A 168 -13.22 0.33 -1.19
C ALA A 168 -13.93 1.68 -1.22
N ALA A 169 -14.86 1.92 -0.28
CA ALA A 169 -15.57 3.18 -0.16
C ALA A 169 -14.61 4.35 0.13
N TYR A 170 -13.66 4.15 1.04
CA TYR A 170 -12.63 5.13 1.36
C TYR A 170 -11.80 5.52 0.14
N LEU A 171 -11.30 4.53 -0.62
CA LEU A 171 -10.50 4.78 -1.82
C LEU A 171 -11.29 5.54 -2.89
N GLN A 172 -12.54 5.15 -3.12
CA GLN A 172 -13.39 5.84 -4.08
C GLN A 172 -13.60 7.30 -3.71
N GLU A 173 -13.81 7.60 -2.43
CA GLU A 173 -14.01 8.97 -1.95
C GLU A 173 -12.75 9.82 -2.08
N LYS A 174 -11.59 9.23 -1.76
CA LYS A 174 -10.29 9.87 -1.97
C LYS A 174 -10.09 10.24 -3.44
N TRP A 175 -10.31 9.31 -4.37
CA TRP A 175 -10.12 9.59 -5.80
C TRP A 175 -11.16 10.57 -6.37
N ARG A 176 -12.37 10.64 -5.80
CA ARG A 176 -13.34 11.71 -6.14
C ARG A 176 -12.79 13.07 -5.72
N SER A 177 -12.27 13.16 -4.49
CA SER A 177 -11.69 14.39 -3.94
C SER A 177 -10.49 14.86 -4.77
N ASP A 178 -9.57 13.97 -5.13
CA ASP A 178 -8.40 14.28 -5.98
C ASP A 178 -8.82 14.88 -7.34
N LYS A 179 -9.89 14.35 -7.96
CA LYS A 179 -10.40 14.87 -9.24
C LYS A 179 -10.98 16.28 -9.09
N HIS A 180 -11.66 16.57 -7.99
CA HIS A 180 -12.20 17.90 -7.72
C HIS A 180 -11.11 18.95 -7.51
N LEU A 181 -10.01 18.60 -6.83
CA LEU A 181 -8.83 19.47 -6.67
C LEU A 181 -8.19 19.79 -8.03
N ASN A 182 -8.00 18.79 -8.89
CA ASN A 182 -7.40 18.98 -10.20
C ASN A 182 -8.27 19.83 -11.15
N HIS A 183 -9.59 19.73 -11.07
CA HIS A 183 -10.51 20.57 -11.86
C HIS A 183 -10.58 22.01 -11.35
N SER A 184 -10.48 22.22 -10.04
CA SER A 184 -10.53 23.57 -9.43
C SER A 184 -9.27 24.37 -9.75
N SER A 185 -8.10 23.71 -9.83
CA SER A 185 -6.83 24.32 -10.19
C SER A 185 -6.70 24.65 -11.69
N SER A 186 -7.50 24.03 -12.56
CA SER A 186 -7.46 24.23 -14.02
C SER A 186 -8.29 25.42 -14.53
N ASN A 187 -9.04 26.11 -13.68
CA ASN A 187 -9.91 27.24 -14.06
C ASN A 187 -9.36 28.63 -13.66
N CYS A 188 -8.12 28.73 -13.20
CA CYS A 188 -7.50 30.01 -12.85
C CYS A 188 -6.45 30.42 -13.90
N HIS A 189 -6.76 31.46 -14.67
CA HIS A 189 -5.76 32.25 -15.40
C HIS A 189 -4.76 32.86 -14.40
N PRO A 190 -3.46 33.02 -14.75
CA PRO A 190 -2.45 33.38 -13.78
C PRO A 190 -2.42 34.90 -13.58
N ASP A 191 -2.82 35.36 -12.40
CA ASP A 191 -2.36 36.66 -11.90
C ASP A 191 -1.16 36.43 -10.99
N ILE A 192 -0.06 37.07 -11.38
CA ILE A 192 1.23 37.02 -10.70
C ILE A 192 1.05 37.67 -9.33
N SER A 193 1.01 36.87 -8.26
CA SER A 193 1.34 37.31 -6.92
C SER A 193 1.87 36.16 -6.08
N ARG A 194 3.15 36.32 -5.76
CA ARG A 194 3.99 35.54 -4.88
C ARG A 194 3.31 35.34 -3.51
N SER A 195 2.91 34.10 -3.18
CA SER A 195 2.73 33.69 -1.79
C SER A 195 3.16 32.24 -1.63
N GLN A 196 4.06 32.03 -0.66
CA GLN A 196 4.60 30.74 -0.22
C GLN A 196 3.48 29.72 -0.02
N GLN A 197 3.48 28.63 -0.79
CA GLN A 197 2.66 27.45 -0.51
C GLN A 197 3.39 26.61 0.54
N ALA A 198 2.76 26.49 1.71
CA ALA A 198 3.22 25.66 2.81
C ALA A 198 3.13 24.15 2.47
N PRO A 199 4.01 23.28 2.99
CA PRO A 199 4.08 21.86 2.62
C PRO A 199 3.15 20.95 3.45
N ASP A 200 2.04 21.45 4.00
CA ASP A 200 1.37 20.83 5.16
C ASP A 200 0.31 19.74 4.86
N GLU A 201 -0.01 19.42 3.60
CA GLU A 201 -1.15 18.53 3.32
C GLU A 201 -0.82 17.03 3.20
N ILE A 202 0.43 16.65 2.92
CA ILE A 202 0.79 15.22 2.75
C ILE A 202 0.79 14.49 4.10
N GLY A 203 1.23 15.16 5.17
CA GLY A 203 1.30 14.59 6.52
C GLY A 203 -0.05 14.44 7.22
N THR A 204 -1.11 15.14 6.78
CA THR A 204 -2.44 15.09 7.42
C THR A 204 -3.33 13.98 6.88
N ILE A 205 -3.10 13.50 5.66
CA ILE A 205 -3.97 12.48 5.04
C ILE A 205 -3.80 11.11 5.72
N TRP A 206 -2.59 10.78 6.17
CA TRP A 206 -2.31 9.54 6.90
C TRP A 206 -2.76 9.54 8.35
N LYS A 207 -2.99 10.72 8.96
CA LYS A 207 -3.64 10.80 10.28
C LYS A 207 -5.10 10.32 10.26
N LYS A 208 -5.72 10.23 9.06
CA LYS A 208 -7.11 9.78 8.86
C LYS A 208 -7.22 8.40 8.25
N CYS A 209 -6.11 7.77 7.85
CA CYS A 209 -6.15 6.37 7.45
C CYS A 209 -6.19 5.55 8.74
N PRO A 210 -7.31 4.89 9.09
CA PRO A 210 -7.29 3.99 10.23
C PRO A 210 -6.17 2.98 9.95
N VAL A 211 -5.21 2.87 10.87
CA VAL A 211 -4.26 1.75 10.85
C VAL A 211 -5.13 0.51 10.97
N ILE A 212 -5.44 -0.12 9.84
CA ILE A 212 -6.19 -1.36 9.77
C ILE A 212 -5.23 -2.49 10.16
N LEU A 213 -4.86 -2.50 11.44
CA LEU A 213 -4.33 -3.66 12.13
C LEU A 213 -5.40 -4.01 13.17
N ALA A 214 -6.38 -4.78 12.73
CA ALA A 214 -7.35 -5.45 13.59
C ALA A 214 -7.05 -6.96 13.51
#